data_AF-N6VBW9-F1
#
_entry.id   AF-N6VBW9-F1
#
_cell.length_a   1.000
_cell.length_b   1.000
_cell.length_c   1.000
_cell.angle_alpha   90.00
_cell.angle_beta   90.00
_cell.angle_gamma   90.00
#
_symmetry.space_group_name_H-M   'P 1'
#
loop_
_entity.id
_entity.type
_entity.pdbx_description
1 polymer ?
#
loop_
_entity_poly.entity_id
_entity_poly.type
_entity_poly.pdbx_seq_one_letter_code
_entity_poly.pdbx_strand_id
1 'polypeptide(L)'
;MGKIEFTSGVGNGYGVGVGVSGGSAELMKVMIMGEGGTGVYMGSTETLKMTSVDISGFEKGVSVGGGKVEMNMGSITIKSGVGSGNYGVGVWGTADATLMGTKIKGDGKGMGMYATGTGKMLMMSDVRISGVGMGVDATKGNLVMHKGSVEFKGNYGIYLIRGNALLNDITITGPGDKSTGMYVGSSGKIIMKDVTMSRVGVGAWVTNGGAMWLGDTHLKDVQNGMIVTQGSTVGMEGGEITFKGSYGVYLDKGGAALKDVKMTYMGSNDAVDFMTVQGGKVIAKDIQIYGNGYGQGMKVTQRGHVVLIKPTYTNVDKGMTISEGAVRVFGGSVEFKGKYGVSLTRGIATLKGVKMTYKGSSSTADFMTVRGGKVMAESIQINGNGYGQGVKVNGGYVVLIRPSLNKVRTGVTIQNAEVTMISSSINFTGGYGVNLHVGKAILKSSRDKHTRVTIVQISLKLVVKVQSLFFSFEVFFVYVF
;
A
#
# COMPACT_ATOMS: atom_id res chain seq x y z
N MET A 1 36.28 10.90 31.89
CA MET A 1 35.06 11.55 31.37
C MET A 1 34.83 12.77 32.24
N GLY A 2 34.71 13.98 31.67
CA GLY A 2 34.39 15.18 32.45
C GLY A 2 32.92 15.18 32.86
N LYS A 3 32.56 15.82 33.99
CA LYS A 3 31.17 15.95 34.45
C LYS A 3 30.81 17.43 34.57
N ILE A 4 29.70 17.84 33.97
CA ILE A 4 29.07 19.15 34.15
C ILE A 4 27.66 18.90 34.68
N GLU A 5 27.33 19.48 35.83
CA GLU A 5 26.06 19.24 36.53
C GLU A 5 25.37 20.57 36.86
N PHE A 6 24.08 20.66 36.53
CA PHE A 6 23.23 21.82 36.80
C PHE A 6 22.06 21.40 37.67
N THR A 7 22.09 21.80 38.94
CA THR A 7 20.93 21.70 39.83
C THR A 7 20.01 22.89 39.59
N SER A 8 18.70 22.66 39.61
CA SER A 8 17.72 23.71 39.32
C SER A 8 17.87 24.89 40.30
N GLY A 9 18.09 26.09 39.75
CA GLY A 9 17.96 27.34 40.52
C GLY A 9 16.49 27.62 40.84
N VAL A 10 16.21 28.26 41.97
CA VAL A 10 14.85 28.59 42.44
C VAL A 10 14.15 29.53 41.44
N GLY A 11 13.46 29.00 40.43
CA GLY A 11 12.72 29.75 39.43
C GLY A 11 12.38 28.93 38.19
N ASN A 12 11.30 29.30 37.48
CA ASN A 12 10.81 28.66 36.23
C ASN A 12 11.75 28.91 35.01
N GLY A 13 13.07 28.94 35.22
CA GLY A 13 14.05 29.36 34.23
C GLY A 13 14.39 28.29 33.20
N TYR A 14 14.55 28.71 31.94
CA TYR A 14 15.13 27.93 30.85
C TYR A 14 16.62 27.64 31.13
N GLY A 15 16.93 26.72 32.05
CA GLY A 15 18.30 26.30 32.33
C GLY A 15 18.97 25.73 31.08
N VAL A 16 20.19 26.19 30.78
CA VAL A 16 21.03 25.65 29.70
C VAL A 16 22.26 25.02 30.33
N GLY A 17 22.51 23.74 30.03
CA GLY A 17 23.72 23.07 30.51
C GLY A 17 24.99 23.59 29.83
N VAL A 18 25.02 23.63 28.50
CA VAL A 18 26.12 24.25 27.75
C VAL A 18 25.55 25.17 26.68
N GLY A 19 25.97 26.43 26.68
CA GLY A 19 25.58 27.43 25.68
C GLY A 19 26.78 27.85 24.82
N VAL A 20 26.61 27.79 23.50
CA VAL A 20 27.60 28.29 22.52
C VAL A 20 26.97 29.42 21.72
N SER A 21 27.31 30.67 22.06
CA SER A 21 26.72 31.87 21.46
C SER A 21 27.66 32.63 20.51
N GLY A 22 28.95 32.29 20.47
CA GLY A 22 29.93 32.83 19.51
C GLY A 22 31.12 31.89 19.33
N GLY A 23 31.72 31.89 18.13
CA GLY A 23 32.83 31.00 17.78
C GLY A 23 32.43 29.53 17.66
N SER A 24 33.43 28.66 17.51
CA SER A 24 33.30 27.21 17.47
C SER A 24 33.69 26.60 18.81
N ALA A 25 33.17 25.42 19.08
CA ALA A 25 33.44 24.70 20.32
C ALA A 25 33.56 23.20 20.06
N GLU A 26 34.35 22.52 20.88
CA GLU A 26 34.51 21.08 20.86
C GLU A 26 34.32 20.50 22.26
N LEU A 27 33.39 19.55 22.38
CA LEU A 27 33.11 18.80 23.60
C LEU A 27 33.52 17.34 23.37
N MET A 28 34.38 16.80 24.24
CA MET A 28 34.85 15.42 24.12
C MET A 28 34.74 14.68 25.45
N LYS A 29 34.06 13.52 25.44
CA LYS A 29 33.96 12.61 26.61
C LYS A 29 33.48 13.33 27.87
N VAL A 30 32.38 14.06 27.74
CA VAL A 30 31.74 14.81 28.84
C VAL A 30 30.34 14.26 29.11
N MET A 31 29.96 14.22 30.38
CA MET A 31 28.61 13.97 30.85
C MET A 31 27.99 15.30 31.29
N ILE A 32 26.84 15.65 30.72
CA ILE A 32 26.06 16.86 31.00
C ILE A 32 24.75 16.40 31.65
N MET A 33 24.55 16.76 32.92
CA MET A 33 23.35 16.39 33.69
C MET A 33 22.62 17.62 34.18
N GLY A 34 21.29 17.57 34.16
CA GLY A 34 20.46 18.64 34.68
C GLY A 34 19.10 18.19 35.20
N GLU A 35 18.32 19.14 35.72
CA GLU A 35 17.01 18.88 36.31
C GLU A 35 15.83 19.51 35.54
N GLY A 36 16.06 19.99 34.31
CA GLY A 36 15.04 20.58 33.44
C GLY A 36 15.67 21.45 32.35
N GLY A 37 14.87 22.05 31.47
CA GLY A 37 15.39 22.96 30.44
C GLY A 37 16.12 22.26 29.29
N THR A 38 17.22 22.86 28.82
CA THR A 38 17.99 22.42 27.64
C THR A 38 19.38 21.96 28.01
N GLY A 39 19.80 20.76 27.57
CA GLY A 39 21.14 20.25 27.84
C GLY A 39 22.22 21.07 27.14
N VAL A 40 22.10 21.21 25.82
CA VAL A 40 23.04 21.97 24.98
C VAL A 40 22.27 22.93 24.08
N TYR A 41 22.69 24.19 24.06
CA TYR A 41 22.17 25.22 23.16
C TYR A 41 23.29 25.74 22.25
N MET A 42 23.09 25.63 20.94
CA MET A 42 23.99 26.15 19.91
C MET A 42 23.32 27.33 19.19
N GLY A 43 23.72 28.55 19.54
CA GLY A 43 23.27 29.79 18.91
C GLY A 43 24.29 30.42 17.95
N SER A 44 25.56 29.99 18.01
CA SER A 44 26.63 30.45 17.12
C SER A 44 26.36 30.05 15.66
N THR A 45 26.94 30.79 14.70
CA THR A 45 26.91 30.47 13.27
C THR A 45 27.98 29.46 12.84
N GLU A 46 28.92 29.14 13.72
CA GLU A 46 30.00 28.18 13.45
C GLU A 46 29.58 26.73 13.76
N THR A 47 30.56 25.83 13.91
CA THR A 47 30.32 24.41 14.21
C THR A 47 30.61 24.08 15.66
N LEU A 48 29.69 23.36 16.31
CA LEU A 48 29.89 22.70 17.59
C LEU A 48 30.12 21.21 17.35
N LYS A 49 31.30 20.71 17.72
CA LYS A 49 31.65 19.28 17.66
C LYS A 49 31.44 18.62 19.01
N MET A 50 30.78 17.47 19.02
CA MET A 50 30.48 16.71 20.24
C MET A 50 30.87 15.25 20.03
N THR A 51 31.94 14.79 20.68
CA THR A 51 32.42 13.41 20.57
C THR A 51 32.21 12.66 21.87
N SER A 52 31.40 11.60 21.84
CA SER A 52 31.09 10.76 23.01
C SER A 52 30.56 11.58 24.20
N VAL A 53 29.60 12.47 23.94
CA VAL A 53 28.95 13.30 24.96
C VAL A 53 27.64 12.66 25.40
N ASP A 54 27.44 12.55 26.71
CA ASP A 54 26.22 12.03 27.31
C ASP A 54 25.41 13.16 27.96
N ILE A 55 24.14 13.28 27.59
CA ILE A 55 23.23 14.34 28.04
C ILE A 55 22.01 13.70 28.71
N SER A 56 21.68 14.09 29.93
CA SER A 56 20.55 13.51 30.66
C SER A 56 19.88 14.47 31.64
N GLY A 57 18.60 14.19 31.93
CA GLY A 57 17.82 14.93 32.93
C GLY A 57 17.17 16.24 32.43
N PHE A 58 17.38 16.57 31.16
CA PHE A 58 16.79 17.73 30.49
C PHE A 58 15.47 17.41 29.76
N GLU A 59 14.66 18.42 29.53
CA GLU A 59 13.43 18.32 28.72
C GLU A 59 13.75 18.41 27.21
N LYS A 60 14.80 19.17 26.88
CA LYS A 60 15.37 19.34 25.55
C LYS A 60 16.83 18.89 25.60
N GLY A 61 17.24 17.95 24.76
CA GLY A 61 18.62 17.47 24.74
C GLY A 61 19.57 18.51 24.14
N VAL A 62 19.53 18.67 22.82
CA VAL A 62 20.33 19.61 22.05
C VAL A 62 19.40 20.52 21.23
N SER A 63 19.55 21.84 21.36
CA SER A 63 18.81 22.84 20.58
C SER A 63 19.77 23.62 19.70
N VAL A 64 19.57 23.55 18.39
CA VAL A 64 20.44 24.17 17.38
C VAL A 64 19.70 25.33 16.73
N GLY A 65 19.97 26.54 17.21
CA GLY A 65 19.40 27.79 16.71
C GLY A 65 20.20 28.43 15.58
N GLY A 66 21.51 28.18 15.52
CA GLY A 66 22.41 28.67 14.48
C GLY A 66 23.49 27.63 14.12
N GLY A 67 24.17 27.87 12.99
CA GLY A 67 25.36 27.12 12.60
C GLY A 67 25.11 25.62 12.40
N LYS A 68 26.07 24.80 12.82
CA LYS A 68 26.02 23.33 12.68
C LYS A 68 26.40 22.62 13.98
N VAL A 69 25.68 21.57 14.33
CA VAL A 69 26.13 20.59 15.33
C VAL A 69 26.60 19.31 14.65
N GLU A 70 27.78 18.83 15.02
CA GLU A 70 28.32 17.52 14.64
C GLU A 70 28.48 16.65 15.89
N MET A 71 27.56 15.70 16.10
CA MET A 71 27.61 14.78 17.22
C MET A 71 28.05 13.39 16.75
N ASN A 72 29.18 12.90 17.28
CA ASN A 72 29.73 11.58 16.99
C ASN A 72 29.75 10.75 18.28
N MET A 73 28.94 9.69 18.30
CA MET A 73 28.67 8.83 19.45
C MET A 73 28.04 9.60 20.63
N GLY A 74 27.81 8.89 21.73
CA GLY A 74 27.18 9.45 22.94
C GLY A 74 25.67 9.25 22.98
N SER A 75 25.05 9.80 24.01
CA SER A 75 23.63 9.59 24.29
C SER A 75 22.91 10.86 24.72
N ILE A 76 21.64 10.94 24.37
CA ILE A 76 20.72 12.00 24.78
C ILE A 76 19.51 11.33 25.40
N THR A 77 19.29 11.56 26.69
CA THR A 77 18.10 11.08 27.40
C THR A 77 17.26 12.27 27.83
N ILE A 78 16.05 12.36 27.28
CA ILE A 78 15.10 13.42 27.60
C ILE A 78 14.02 12.90 28.55
N LYS A 79 13.48 13.81 29.36
CA LYS A 79 12.33 13.53 30.24
C LYS A 79 11.10 14.36 29.84
N SER A 80 9.95 13.93 30.34
CA SER A 80 8.73 14.73 30.37
C SER A 80 8.99 16.05 31.12
N GLY A 81 8.41 17.12 30.60
CA GLY A 81 8.59 18.48 31.11
C GLY A 81 7.32 19.29 31.02
N VAL A 82 7.38 20.53 31.51
CA VAL A 82 6.25 21.48 31.45
C VAL A 82 6.28 22.23 30.12
N GLY A 83 5.26 22.05 29.28
CA GLY A 83 5.13 22.71 27.97
C GLY A 83 5.09 21.74 26.78
N SER A 84 4.78 22.27 25.60
CA SER A 84 4.83 21.53 24.34
C SER A 84 6.22 21.63 23.70
N GLY A 85 6.68 20.55 23.06
CA GLY A 85 7.92 20.57 22.27
C GLY A 85 9.19 20.10 22.98
N ASN A 86 9.12 19.06 23.82
CA ASN A 86 10.30 18.33 24.28
C ASN A 86 10.92 17.55 23.11
N TYR A 87 12.25 17.52 23.02
CA TYR A 87 12.96 16.82 21.95
C TYR A 87 14.36 16.38 22.35
N GLY A 88 14.83 15.29 21.75
CA GLY A 88 16.23 14.89 21.82
C GLY A 88 17.12 15.91 21.14
N VAL A 89 16.90 16.15 19.84
CA VAL A 89 17.58 17.21 19.09
C VAL A 89 16.58 18.06 18.32
N GLY A 90 16.63 19.37 18.55
CA GLY A 90 15.80 20.38 17.91
C GLY A 90 16.65 21.24 16.97
N VAL A 91 16.24 21.40 15.72
CA VAL A 91 16.96 22.19 14.72
C VAL A 91 16.05 23.28 14.14
N TRP A 92 16.51 24.53 14.24
CA TRP A 92 15.72 25.73 13.97
C TRP A 92 16.34 26.60 12.89
N GLY A 93 15.56 27.53 12.34
CA GLY A 93 16.04 28.51 11.37
C GLY A 93 16.70 27.85 10.15
N THR A 94 17.95 28.22 9.89
CA THR A 94 18.81 27.69 8.82
C THR A 94 19.90 26.76 9.35
N ALA A 95 19.79 26.32 10.60
CA ALA A 95 20.81 25.50 11.23
C ALA A 95 20.80 24.05 10.74
N ASP A 96 21.94 23.38 10.90
CA ASP A 96 22.16 22.00 10.48
C ASP A 96 22.56 21.10 11.66
N ALA A 97 22.27 19.80 11.53
CA ALA A 97 22.72 18.80 12.49
C ALA A 97 23.18 17.53 11.78
N THR A 98 24.36 17.04 12.18
CA THR A 98 24.91 15.75 11.75
C THR A 98 25.14 14.88 12.97
N LEU A 99 24.44 13.74 13.04
CA LEU A 99 24.53 12.78 14.13
C LEU A 99 25.07 11.45 13.59
N MET A 100 26.07 10.88 14.27
CA MET A 100 26.69 9.61 13.91
C MET A 100 26.77 8.70 15.14
N GLY A 101 26.16 7.52 15.11
CA GLY A 101 26.20 6.56 16.22
C GLY A 101 25.54 7.03 17.52
N THR A 102 24.76 8.12 17.48
CA THR A 102 24.10 8.72 18.64
C THR A 102 22.88 7.92 19.07
N LYS A 103 22.68 7.78 20.39
CA LYS A 103 21.46 7.22 20.98
C LYS A 103 20.57 8.34 21.52
N ILE A 104 19.30 8.34 21.16
CA ILE A 104 18.31 9.28 21.68
C ILE A 104 17.20 8.48 22.36
N LYS A 105 16.97 8.75 23.65
CA LYS A 105 15.99 8.05 24.47
C LYS A 105 15.02 9.03 25.12
N GLY A 106 13.73 8.74 25.01
CA GLY A 106 12.67 9.42 25.76
C GLY A 106 12.02 8.53 26.82
N ASP A 107 10.96 9.07 27.43
CA ASP A 107 10.13 8.44 28.48
C ASP A 107 8.69 8.11 28.02
N GLY A 108 8.46 8.13 26.72
CA GLY A 108 7.16 7.92 26.06
C GLY A 108 6.56 9.21 25.52
N LYS A 109 7.12 10.38 25.86
CA LYS A 109 6.69 11.70 25.37
C LYS A 109 7.77 12.39 24.55
N GLY A 110 7.44 13.56 24.00
CA GLY A 110 8.37 14.36 23.20
C GLY A 110 8.75 13.73 21.85
N MET A 111 9.68 14.38 21.17
CA MET A 111 10.22 13.97 19.88
C MET A 111 11.64 13.42 20.03
N GLY A 112 12.03 12.44 19.21
CA GLY A 112 13.45 12.12 19.07
C GLY A 112 14.18 13.27 18.40
N MET A 113 13.74 13.60 17.18
CA MET A 113 14.25 14.69 16.37
C MET A 113 13.12 15.65 16.01
N TYR A 114 13.36 16.95 16.17
CA TYR A 114 12.41 17.98 15.81
C TYR A 114 13.06 19.04 14.92
N ALA A 115 12.61 19.14 13.68
CA ALA A 115 13.29 19.97 12.69
C ALA A 115 12.24 20.76 11.89
N THR A 116 12.14 22.07 12.09
CA THR A 116 11.04 22.92 11.56
C THR A 116 11.46 24.08 10.64
N GLY A 117 12.77 24.35 10.53
CA GLY A 117 13.36 25.39 9.66
C GLY A 117 13.28 25.13 8.15
N THR A 118 13.42 26.18 7.33
CA THR A 118 13.45 26.07 5.86
C THR A 118 14.89 25.95 5.37
N GLY A 119 15.19 25.03 4.46
CA GLY A 119 16.54 24.85 3.90
C GLY A 119 17.52 24.05 4.76
N LYS A 120 17.13 23.68 5.98
CA LYS A 120 17.94 22.86 6.90
C LYS A 120 18.29 21.46 6.36
N MET A 121 19.37 20.91 6.89
CA MET A 121 19.82 19.55 6.66
C MET A 121 20.00 18.80 7.98
N LEU A 122 19.22 17.75 8.16
CA LEU A 122 19.41 16.77 9.22
C LEU A 122 20.03 15.51 8.62
N MET A 123 21.26 15.19 9.01
CA MET A 123 21.96 13.98 8.63
C MET A 123 22.11 13.06 9.83
N MET A 124 21.70 11.80 9.69
CA MET A 124 21.78 10.79 10.73
C MET A 124 22.38 9.51 10.17
N SER A 125 23.46 9.02 10.78
CA SER A 125 24.09 7.75 10.46
C SER A 125 24.15 6.84 11.68
N ASP A 126 23.56 5.64 11.62
CA ASP A 126 23.48 4.68 12.75
C ASP A 126 22.87 5.29 14.04
N VAL A 127 21.92 6.22 13.89
CA VAL A 127 21.22 6.84 15.02
C VAL A 127 20.11 5.93 15.51
N ARG A 128 20.01 5.73 16.83
CA ARG A 128 18.97 4.93 17.47
C ARG A 128 18.07 5.82 18.33
N ILE A 129 16.82 5.98 17.92
CA ILE A 129 15.79 6.72 18.65
C ILE A 129 14.86 5.70 19.31
N SER A 130 14.60 5.84 20.61
CA SER A 130 13.66 4.96 21.32
C SER A 130 12.92 5.64 22.46
N GLY A 131 11.75 5.10 22.82
CA GLY A 131 10.97 5.60 23.95
C GLY A 131 10.46 7.02 23.77
N VAL A 132 10.34 7.55 22.55
CA VAL A 132 9.82 8.91 22.30
C VAL A 132 8.34 8.87 21.90
N GLY A 133 7.62 9.96 22.10
CA GLY A 133 6.23 10.09 21.62
C GLY A 133 6.17 10.10 20.09
N MET A 134 7.04 10.86 19.44
CA MET A 134 7.20 10.88 17.98
C MET A 134 8.67 10.67 17.63
N GLY A 135 8.96 9.88 16.60
CA GLY A 135 10.35 9.61 16.22
C GLY A 135 11.04 10.85 15.64
N VAL A 136 10.63 11.26 14.44
CA VAL A 136 11.20 12.39 13.72
C VAL A 136 10.09 13.27 13.14
N ASP A 137 10.10 14.56 13.45
CA ASP A 137 9.31 15.58 12.75
C ASP A 137 10.23 16.42 11.87
N ALA A 138 10.05 16.29 10.55
CA ALA A 138 10.80 16.98 9.51
C ALA A 138 9.86 17.92 8.74
N THR A 139 9.52 19.05 9.34
CA THR A 139 8.67 20.08 8.74
C THR A 139 9.52 21.09 7.94
N LYS A 140 9.34 21.22 6.62
CA LYS A 140 10.00 22.20 5.71
C LYS A 140 11.51 22.04 5.45
N GLY A 141 12.14 20.95 5.87
CA GLY A 141 13.59 20.75 5.67
C GLY A 141 13.97 19.42 5.04
N ASN A 142 15.27 19.16 4.92
CA ASN A 142 15.80 17.94 4.35
C ASN A 142 16.23 16.97 5.47
N LEU A 143 15.84 15.71 5.35
CA LEU A 143 16.23 14.62 6.24
C LEU A 143 17.00 13.56 5.45
N VAL A 144 18.19 13.20 5.90
CA VAL A 144 18.92 12.04 5.44
C VAL A 144 19.17 11.13 6.63
N MET A 145 18.68 9.90 6.56
CA MET A 145 18.97 8.89 7.57
C MET A 145 19.50 7.64 6.89
N HIS A 146 20.64 7.15 7.37
CA HIS A 146 21.26 5.92 6.91
C HIS A 146 21.56 5.05 8.11
N LYS A 147 21.10 3.79 8.12
CA LYS A 147 21.24 2.89 9.26
C LYS A 147 20.51 3.38 10.51
N GLY A 148 20.38 2.48 11.48
CA GLY A 148 19.79 2.78 12.78
C GLY A 148 18.30 2.49 12.84
N SER A 149 17.64 3.07 13.84
CA SER A 149 16.26 2.70 14.18
C SER A 149 15.47 3.82 14.82
N VAL A 150 14.17 3.80 14.60
CA VAL A 150 13.19 4.70 15.21
C VAL A 150 12.10 3.88 15.89
N GLU A 151 12.11 3.83 17.22
CA GLU A 151 11.01 3.29 18.02
C GLU A 151 10.25 4.44 18.69
N PHE A 152 8.93 4.46 18.51
CA PHE A 152 8.07 5.53 19.00
C PHE A 152 6.83 4.98 19.72
N LYS A 153 6.16 5.82 20.51
CA LYS A 153 5.02 5.45 21.36
C LYS A 153 3.71 6.18 21.01
N GLY A 154 3.79 7.27 20.27
CA GLY A 154 2.65 8.08 19.84
C GLY A 154 2.22 7.80 18.40
N ASN A 155 1.85 8.86 17.69
CA ASN A 155 1.11 8.73 16.42
C ASN A 155 2.01 8.44 15.21
N TYR A 156 3.23 9.00 15.17
CA TYR A 156 4.08 8.96 13.98
C TYR A 156 5.50 8.52 14.30
N GLY A 157 6.03 7.60 13.48
CA GLY A 157 7.45 7.28 13.45
C GLY A 157 8.22 8.42 12.81
N ILE A 158 7.92 8.72 11.55
CA ILE A 158 8.45 9.87 10.83
C ILE A 158 7.30 10.68 10.23
N TYR A 159 7.30 11.98 10.50
CA TYR A 159 6.33 12.95 10.01
C TYR A 159 7.03 13.98 9.12
N LEU A 160 6.72 13.98 7.82
CA LEU A 160 7.35 14.85 6.82
C LEU A 160 6.30 15.71 6.12
N ILE A 161 6.49 17.04 6.17
CA ILE A 161 5.67 17.99 5.41
C ILE A 161 6.54 19.05 4.73
N ARG A 162 6.24 19.38 3.46
CA ARG A 162 6.93 20.42 2.65
C ARG A 162 8.46 20.26 2.46
N GLY A 163 9.05 19.15 2.90
CA GLY A 163 10.49 18.86 2.85
C GLY A 163 10.84 17.66 1.99
N ASN A 164 12.12 17.31 1.95
CA ASN A 164 12.61 16.09 1.29
C ASN A 164 13.21 15.13 2.31
N ALA A 165 13.05 13.83 2.10
CA ALA A 165 13.73 12.83 2.91
C ALA A 165 14.38 11.73 2.04
N LEU A 166 15.56 11.28 2.46
CA LEU A 166 16.24 10.10 1.94
C LEU A 166 16.51 9.15 3.10
N LEU A 167 15.91 7.97 3.04
CA LEU A 167 16.02 6.94 4.07
C LEU A 167 16.64 5.67 3.48
N ASN A 168 17.67 5.14 4.12
CA ASN A 168 18.34 3.94 3.65
C ASN A 168 18.73 3.01 4.80
N ASP A 169 18.29 1.75 4.76
CA ASP A 169 18.62 0.71 5.76
C ASP A 169 18.15 1.07 7.17
N ILE A 170 16.86 1.35 7.36
CA ILE A 170 16.32 1.82 8.65
C ILE A 170 15.16 0.95 9.10
N THR A 171 15.08 0.72 10.41
CA THR A 171 13.88 0.12 11.04
C THR A 171 13.05 1.17 11.76
N ILE A 172 11.74 1.19 11.49
CA ILE A 172 10.75 2.01 12.18
C ILE A 172 9.75 1.07 12.88
N THR A 173 9.62 1.20 14.20
CA THR A 173 8.76 0.32 15.01
C THR A 173 7.78 1.14 15.82
N GLY A 174 6.48 0.87 15.61
CA GLY A 174 5.40 1.57 16.30
C GLY A 174 4.89 0.88 17.57
N PRO A 175 3.99 1.57 18.30
CA PRO A 175 3.36 1.03 19.50
C PRO A 175 2.25 0.01 19.22
N GLY A 176 1.72 -0.04 17.99
CA GLY A 176 0.57 -0.86 17.64
C GLY A 176 -0.32 -0.25 16.55
N ASP A 177 -1.57 -0.72 16.52
CA ASP A 177 -2.56 -0.61 15.44
C ASP A 177 -3.16 0.79 15.18
N LYS A 178 -2.85 1.80 16.00
CA LYS A 178 -3.38 3.18 15.85
C LYS A 178 -2.36 4.20 15.35
N SER A 179 -1.14 3.77 15.09
CA SER A 179 -0.02 4.64 14.70
C SER A 179 0.25 4.61 13.20
N THR A 180 1.06 5.55 12.71
CA THR A 180 1.56 5.57 11.34
C THR A 180 3.09 5.50 11.34
N GLY A 181 3.66 4.57 10.56
CA GLY A 181 5.12 4.46 10.43
C GLY A 181 5.70 5.70 9.76
N MET A 182 5.24 5.98 8.55
CA MET A 182 5.66 7.12 7.73
C MET A 182 4.47 7.95 7.26
N TYR A 183 4.46 9.24 7.62
CA TYR A 183 3.50 10.22 7.10
C TYR A 183 4.19 11.23 6.20
N VAL A 184 3.65 11.43 4.99
CA VAL A 184 4.15 12.41 4.01
C VAL A 184 3.01 13.27 3.52
N GLY A 185 3.10 14.58 3.79
CA GLY A 185 2.06 15.54 3.48
C GLY A 185 2.57 16.82 2.82
N SER A 186 1.65 17.65 2.34
CA SER A 186 1.92 19.03 1.92
C SER A 186 3.09 19.15 0.95
N SER A 187 3.06 18.41 -0.15
CA SER A 187 4.14 18.35 -1.17
C SER A 187 5.49 17.82 -0.68
N GLY A 188 5.55 17.20 0.50
CA GLY A 188 6.75 16.50 0.96
C GLY A 188 7.12 15.35 0.03
N LYS A 189 8.41 15.10 -0.15
CA LYS A 189 8.93 14.04 -1.03
C LYS A 189 9.87 13.13 -0.26
N ILE A 190 9.74 11.84 -0.45
CA ILE A 190 10.63 10.87 0.19
C ILE A 190 11.07 9.79 -0.78
N ILE A 191 12.33 9.38 -0.65
CA ILE A 191 12.88 8.18 -1.26
C ILE A 191 13.34 7.28 -0.12
N MET A 192 12.88 6.03 -0.13
CA MET A 192 13.25 5.02 0.84
C MET A 192 13.85 3.81 0.12
N LYS A 193 14.92 3.25 0.69
CA LYS A 193 15.49 1.97 0.27
C LYS A 193 15.80 1.11 1.49
N ASP A 194 15.50 -0.19 1.42
CA ASP A 194 15.81 -1.15 2.48
C ASP A 194 15.23 -0.75 3.86
N VAL A 195 14.03 -0.15 3.85
CA VAL A 195 13.36 0.30 5.08
C VAL A 195 12.40 -0.78 5.57
N THR A 196 12.38 -1.05 6.88
CA THR A 196 11.36 -1.89 7.50
C THR A 196 10.49 -1.06 8.43
N MET A 197 9.17 -1.10 8.23
CA MET A 197 8.18 -0.52 9.14
C MET A 197 7.36 -1.64 9.78
N SER A 198 7.22 -1.64 11.11
CA SER A 198 6.49 -2.70 11.80
C SER A 198 5.67 -2.23 12.99
N ARG A 199 4.65 -3.02 13.36
CA ARG A 199 3.76 -2.77 14.50
C ARG A 199 3.09 -1.40 14.47
N VAL A 200 2.61 -1.01 13.29
CA VAL A 200 1.90 0.25 13.05
C VAL A 200 0.50 0.02 12.51
N GLY A 201 -0.38 0.99 12.73
CA GLY A 201 -1.73 1.01 12.16
C GLY A 201 -1.73 1.21 10.64
N VAL A 202 -0.89 2.11 10.16
CA VAL A 202 -0.65 2.33 8.73
C VAL A 202 0.85 2.36 8.50
N GLY A 203 1.34 1.54 7.57
CA GLY A 203 2.75 1.58 7.18
C GLY A 203 3.12 2.94 6.60
N ALA A 204 2.50 3.31 5.48
CA ALA A 204 2.74 4.58 4.80
C ALA A 204 1.45 5.36 4.52
N TRP A 205 1.42 6.64 4.87
CA TRP A 205 0.33 7.55 4.56
C TRP A 205 0.84 8.75 3.76
N VAL A 206 0.38 8.87 2.51
CA VAL A 206 0.74 9.97 1.61
C VAL A 206 -0.49 10.81 1.28
N THR A 207 -0.42 12.12 1.55
CA THR A 207 -1.55 13.03 1.41
C THR A 207 -1.13 14.44 0.97
N ASN A 208 -2.10 15.29 0.61
CA ASN A 208 -1.91 16.72 0.35
C ASN A 208 -0.76 17.03 -0.63
N GLY A 209 -0.67 16.30 -1.73
CA GLY A 209 0.37 16.48 -2.76
C GLY A 209 1.70 15.78 -2.46
N GLY A 210 1.77 14.99 -1.38
CA GLY A 210 2.97 14.23 -1.03
C GLY A 210 3.34 13.19 -2.09
N ALA A 211 4.63 12.87 -2.16
CA ALA A 211 5.14 11.82 -3.03
C ALA A 211 6.13 10.91 -2.29
N MET A 212 6.01 9.61 -2.49
CA MET A 212 6.86 8.62 -1.83
C MET A 212 7.31 7.55 -2.82
N TRP A 213 8.62 7.31 -2.86
CA TRP A 213 9.23 6.18 -3.55
C TRP A 213 9.75 5.17 -2.52
N LEU A 214 9.30 3.91 -2.63
CA LEU A 214 9.68 2.81 -1.74
C LEU A 214 10.42 1.75 -2.56
N GLY A 215 11.75 1.70 -2.47
CA GLY A 215 12.56 0.60 -2.98
C GLY A 215 12.81 -0.42 -1.88
N ASP A 216 12.61 -1.72 -2.17
CA ASP A 216 12.94 -2.83 -1.25
C ASP A 216 12.44 -2.60 0.19
N THR A 217 11.26 -1.98 0.31
CA THR A 217 10.71 -1.58 1.61
C THR A 217 9.73 -2.63 2.12
N HIS A 218 9.80 -2.95 3.41
CA HIS A 218 8.99 -3.96 4.05
C HIS A 218 8.03 -3.36 5.08
N LEU A 219 6.73 -3.46 4.82
CA LEU A 219 5.68 -3.16 5.79
C LEU A 219 5.30 -4.47 6.49
N LYS A 220 5.90 -4.74 7.67
CA LYS A 220 5.80 -6.02 8.38
C LYS A 220 4.84 -5.95 9.56
N ASP A 221 3.90 -6.90 9.65
CA ASP A 221 2.87 -6.95 10.71
C ASP A 221 2.19 -5.58 10.94
N VAL A 222 1.74 -4.95 9.86
CA VAL A 222 0.99 -3.70 9.94
C VAL A 222 -0.52 -3.98 10.01
N GLN A 223 -1.30 -3.09 10.63
CA GLN A 223 -2.75 -3.20 10.52
C GLN A 223 -3.16 -2.96 9.06
N ASN A 224 -2.72 -1.87 8.45
CA ASN A 224 -2.93 -1.60 7.03
C ASN A 224 -1.60 -1.20 6.36
N GLY A 225 -1.46 -1.51 5.08
CA GLY A 225 -0.23 -1.21 4.34
C GLY A 225 -0.07 0.28 4.03
N MET A 226 -0.78 0.77 3.02
CA MET A 226 -0.61 2.13 2.51
C MET A 226 -1.93 2.86 2.24
N ILE A 227 -1.92 4.17 2.49
CA ILE A 227 -3.00 5.11 2.14
C ILE A 227 -2.42 6.19 1.22
N VAL A 228 -3.08 6.44 0.09
CA VAL A 228 -2.74 7.56 -0.81
C VAL A 228 -3.99 8.33 -1.17
N THR A 229 -4.02 9.61 -0.81
CA THR A 229 -5.18 10.48 -1.05
C THR A 229 -4.99 11.37 -2.28
N GLN A 230 -6.05 12.11 -2.60
CA GLN A 230 -6.11 13.00 -3.76
C GLN A 230 -4.87 13.88 -3.91
N GLY A 231 -4.36 13.96 -5.15
CA GLY A 231 -3.19 14.75 -5.50
C GLY A 231 -1.85 14.14 -5.07
N SER A 232 -1.85 13.00 -4.39
CA SER A 232 -0.65 12.36 -3.85
C SER A 232 -0.27 11.10 -4.63
N THR A 233 1.00 10.72 -4.58
CA THR A 233 1.52 9.59 -5.36
C THR A 233 2.47 8.69 -4.58
N VAL A 234 2.41 7.39 -4.87
CA VAL A 234 3.34 6.37 -4.37
C VAL A 234 3.92 5.57 -5.54
N GLY A 235 5.23 5.40 -5.54
CA GLY A 235 5.93 4.38 -6.32
C GLY A 235 6.52 3.33 -5.39
N MET A 236 6.30 2.04 -5.65
CA MET A 236 6.92 0.95 -4.90
C MET A 236 7.53 -0.07 -5.86
N GLU A 237 8.81 -0.37 -5.67
CA GLU A 237 9.56 -1.36 -6.44
C GLU A 237 10.19 -2.37 -5.49
N GLY A 238 9.85 -3.65 -5.66
CA GLY A 238 10.23 -4.71 -4.73
C GLY A 238 9.53 -4.59 -3.38
N GLY A 239 10.08 -5.26 -2.38
CA GLY A 239 9.57 -5.21 -1.00
C GLY A 239 8.31 -6.05 -0.75
N GLU A 240 7.82 -5.97 0.49
CA GLU A 240 6.68 -6.77 0.96
C GLU A 240 5.73 -5.96 1.85
N ILE A 241 4.43 -6.19 1.70
CA ILE A 241 3.38 -5.68 2.58
C ILE A 241 2.69 -6.87 3.24
N THR A 242 2.93 -7.08 4.53
CA THR A 242 2.18 -8.06 5.33
C THR A 242 1.22 -7.33 6.26
N PHE A 243 -0.08 -7.57 6.12
CA PHE A 243 -1.10 -6.79 6.82
C PHE A 243 -2.25 -7.68 7.35
N LYS A 244 -2.95 -7.21 8.39
CA LYS A 244 -4.03 -7.96 9.05
C LYS A 244 -5.37 -7.22 9.15
N GLY A 245 -5.40 -5.95 8.78
CA GLY A 245 -6.56 -5.08 8.82
C GLY A 245 -7.36 -5.09 7.53
N SER A 246 -7.81 -3.92 7.11
CA SER A 246 -8.82 -3.77 6.06
C SER A 246 -8.23 -3.67 4.65
N TYR A 247 -6.97 -3.24 4.52
CA TYR A 247 -6.34 -3.11 3.21
C TYR A 247 -4.81 -3.19 3.21
N GLY A 248 -4.28 -3.70 2.10
CA GLY A 248 -2.87 -3.61 1.75
C GLY A 248 -2.56 -2.24 1.16
N VAL A 249 -3.31 -1.83 0.14
CA VAL A 249 -3.18 -0.52 -0.52
C VAL A 249 -4.56 0.12 -0.69
N TYR A 250 -4.72 1.34 -0.19
CA TYR A 250 -5.95 2.11 -0.32
C TYR A 250 -5.69 3.45 -1.00
N LEU A 251 -6.37 3.68 -2.13
CA LEU A 251 -6.30 4.93 -2.88
C LEU A 251 -7.64 5.64 -2.84
N ASP A 252 -7.67 6.82 -2.24
CA ASP A 252 -8.79 7.76 -2.34
C ASP A 252 -8.39 8.88 -3.28
N LYS A 253 -8.61 8.65 -4.57
CA LYS A 253 -8.23 9.53 -5.70
C LYS A 253 -6.72 9.79 -5.83
N GLY A 254 -5.88 9.05 -5.09
CA GLY A 254 -4.43 9.04 -5.21
C GLY A 254 -3.91 8.22 -6.39
N GLY A 255 -2.60 8.32 -6.64
CA GLY A 255 -1.90 7.54 -7.67
C GLY A 255 -0.94 6.51 -7.09
N ALA A 256 -0.86 5.31 -7.68
CA ALA A 256 0.13 4.30 -7.33
C ALA A 256 0.78 3.66 -8.57
N ALA A 257 2.11 3.52 -8.53
CA ALA A 257 2.88 2.68 -9.43
C ALA A 257 3.54 1.56 -8.62
N LEU A 258 3.20 0.31 -8.87
CA LEU A 258 3.70 -0.84 -8.12
C LEU A 258 4.42 -1.82 -9.06
N LYS A 259 5.62 -2.26 -8.70
CA LYS A 259 6.40 -3.21 -9.48
C LYS A 259 7.05 -4.24 -8.56
N ASP A 260 6.87 -5.53 -8.86
CA ASP A 260 7.49 -6.64 -8.10
C ASP A 260 7.14 -6.61 -6.59
N VAL A 261 5.96 -6.11 -6.25
CA VAL A 261 5.50 -5.97 -4.86
C VAL A 261 4.78 -7.24 -4.40
N LYS A 262 5.21 -7.79 -3.27
CA LYS A 262 4.52 -8.88 -2.58
C LYS A 262 3.56 -8.35 -1.53
N MET A 263 2.32 -8.84 -1.52
CA MET A 263 1.33 -8.54 -0.49
C MET A 263 0.83 -9.86 0.13
N THR A 264 0.89 -9.95 1.45
CA THR A 264 0.48 -11.14 2.21
C THR A 264 -0.55 -10.74 3.26
N TYR A 265 -1.73 -11.36 3.24
CA TYR A 265 -2.74 -11.11 4.26
C TYR A 265 -2.62 -12.11 5.42
N MET A 266 -2.61 -11.59 6.64
CA MET A 266 -2.43 -12.34 7.88
C MET A 266 -3.65 -12.28 8.80
N GLY A 267 -4.70 -11.55 8.41
CA GLY A 267 -5.92 -11.42 9.21
C GLY A 267 -6.97 -12.49 8.88
N SER A 268 -8.17 -12.32 9.42
CA SER A 268 -9.31 -13.23 9.25
C SER A 268 -10.61 -12.52 8.82
N ASN A 269 -10.55 -11.24 8.46
CA ASN A 269 -11.68 -10.47 7.93
C ASN A 269 -11.97 -10.81 6.45
N ASP A 270 -13.20 -11.19 6.14
CA ASP A 270 -13.68 -11.49 4.77
C ASP A 270 -13.86 -10.25 3.87
N ALA A 271 -14.04 -9.08 4.49
CA ALA A 271 -14.27 -7.81 3.80
C ALA A 271 -12.97 -7.08 3.44
N VAL A 272 -11.81 -7.69 3.71
CA VAL A 272 -10.51 -7.11 3.38
C VAL A 272 -10.32 -7.02 1.86
N ASP A 273 -9.71 -5.93 1.41
CA ASP A 273 -9.30 -5.72 0.03
C ASP A 273 -7.78 -5.54 -0.02
N PHE A 274 -7.04 -6.41 -0.70
CA PHE A 274 -5.58 -6.22 -0.87
C PHE A 274 -5.28 -4.88 -1.54
N MET A 275 -6.09 -4.49 -2.52
CA MET A 275 -6.04 -3.19 -3.15
C MET A 275 -7.43 -2.59 -3.34
N THR A 276 -7.65 -1.39 -2.80
CA THR A 276 -8.84 -0.58 -3.03
C THR A 276 -8.49 0.67 -3.82
N VAL A 277 -9.16 0.88 -4.96
CA VAL A 277 -8.99 2.04 -5.84
C VAL A 277 -10.31 2.79 -5.96
N GLN A 278 -10.43 3.87 -5.18
CA GLN A 278 -11.58 4.76 -5.18
C GLN A 278 -11.24 6.02 -5.98
N GLY A 279 -11.62 6.06 -7.27
CA GLY A 279 -11.32 7.18 -8.19
C GLY A 279 -9.84 7.42 -8.54
N GLY A 280 -8.92 6.72 -7.88
CA GLY A 280 -7.47 6.81 -8.10
C GLY A 280 -6.98 6.16 -9.40
N LYS A 281 -5.67 6.26 -9.62
CA LYS A 281 -4.98 5.65 -10.78
C LYS A 281 -3.93 4.66 -10.32
N VAL A 282 -3.94 3.46 -10.89
CA VAL A 282 -2.95 2.41 -10.60
C VAL A 282 -2.35 1.85 -11.86
N ILE A 283 -1.02 1.72 -11.86
CA ILE A 283 -0.31 0.82 -12.76
C ILE A 283 0.47 -0.15 -11.87
N ALA A 284 0.17 -1.44 -11.97
CA ALA A 284 0.84 -2.47 -11.19
C ALA A 284 1.39 -3.56 -12.12
N LYS A 285 2.66 -3.87 -11.97
CA LYS A 285 3.39 -4.86 -12.77
C LYS A 285 3.97 -5.94 -11.87
N ASP A 286 3.77 -7.20 -12.25
CA ASP A 286 4.36 -8.37 -11.59
C ASP A 286 4.07 -8.41 -10.07
N ILE A 287 2.91 -7.88 -9.65
CA ILE A 287 2.48 -7.91 -8.24
C ILE A 287 2.06 -9.33 -7.83
N GLN A 288 2.37 -9.69 -6.59
CA GLN A 288 2.03 -10.99 -6.00
C GLN A 288 1.13 -10.79 -4.79
N ILE A 289 -0.06 -11.39 -4.83
CA ILE A 289 -1.08 -11.30 -3.78
C ILE A 289 -1.28 -12.70 -3.19
N TYR A 290 -0.91 -12.84 -1.93
CA TYR A 290 -1.02 -14.07 -1.15
C TYR A 290 -2.12 -13.95 -0.11
N GLY A 291 -3.29 -14.46 -0.48
CA GLY A 291 -4.39 -14.68 0.45
C GLY A 291 -4.18 -15.91 1.32
N ASN A 292 -4.94 -15.95 2.40
CA ASN A 292 -5.12 -17.12 3.27
C ASN A 292 -6.56 -17.67 3.13
N GLY A 293 -7.20 -17.39 2.00
CA GLY A 293 -8.58 -17.73 1.73
C GLY A 293 -9.60 -16.71 2.23
N TYR A 294 -9.14 -15.57 2.75
CA TYR A 294 -9.98 -14.42 3.04
C TYR A 294 -9.74 -13.32 2.00
N GLY A 295 -10.71 -12.41 1.89
CA GLY A 295 -10.51 -11.15 1.20
C GLY A 295 -10.55 -11.18 -0.31
N GLN A 296 -10.49 -9.98 -0.84
CA GLN A 296 -10.53 -9.70 -2.26
C GLN A 296 -9.18 -9.19 -2.75
N GLY A 297 -8.71 -9.70 -3.89
CA GLY A 297 -7.49 -9.18 -4.53
C GLY A 297 -7.58 -7.69 -4.87
N MET A 298 -8.65 -7.25 -5.55
CA MET A 298 -8.81 -5.83 -5.86
C MET A 298 -10.27 -5.36 -5.92
N LYS A 299 -10.50 -4.12 -5.49
CA LYS A 299 -11.79 -3.43 -5.58
C LYS A 299 -11.63 -2.06 -6.23
N VAL A 300 -12.42 -1.78 -7.26
CA VAL A 300 -12.41 -0.52 -8.02
C VAL A 300 -13.77 0.15 -8.00
N THR A 301 -13.81 1.39 -7.54
CA THR A 301 -15.01 2.21 -7.37
C THR A 301 -14.77 3.65 -7.81
N GLN A 302 -15.84 4.46 -7.85
CA GLN A 302 -15.79 5.91 -8.09
C GLN A 302 -14.94 6.32 -9.29
N ARG A 303 -15.04 5.56 -10.39
CA ARG A 303 -14.30 5.80 -11.65
C ARG A 303 -12.79 5.60 -11.56
N GLY A 304 -12.31 4.74 -10.66
CA GLY A 304 -10.90 4.36 -10.59
C GLY A 304 -10.38 3.76 -11.91
N HIS A 305 -9.10 3.99 -12.20
CA HIS A 305 -8.42 3.50 -13.40
C HIS A 305 -7.26 2.59 -13.02
N VAL A 306 -7.30 1.34 -13.46
CA VAL A 306 -6.28 0.34 -13.12
C VAL A 306 -5.73 -0.33 -14.36
N VAL A 307 -4.40 -0.44 -14.43
CA VAL A 307 -3.67 -1.29 -15.34
C VAL A 307 -2.87 -2.30 -14.53
N LEU A 308 -3.16 -3.59 -14.73
CA LEU A 308 -2.39 -4.70 -14.16
C LEU A 308 -1.62 -5.40 -15.28
N ILE A 309 -0.34 -5.66 -15.06
CA ILE A 309 0.53 -6.40 -15.97
C ILE A 309 1.05 -7.61 -15.19
N LYS A 310 0.68 -8.81 -15.63
CA LYS A 310 1.05 -10.09 -15.03
C LYS A 310 0.86 -10.17 -13.49
N PRO A 311 -0.31 -9.77 -12.94
CA PRO A 311 -0.57 -9.98 -11.52
C PRO A 311 -0.62 -11.49 -11.21
N THR A 312 -0.25 -11.89 -9.99
CA THR A 312 -0.42 -13.25 -9.48
C THR A 312 -1.23 -13.22 -8.20
N TYR A 313 -2.46 -13.73 -8.22
CA TYR A 313 -3.28 -13.87 -7.01
C TYR A 313 -3.35 -15.34 -6.61
N THR A 314 -3.04 -15.64 -5.36
CA THR A 314 -3.04 -16.99 -4.79
C THR A 314 -3.97 -17.03 -3.58
N ASN A 315 -4.83 -18.05 -3.52
CA ASN A 315 -5.70 -18.31 -2.38
C ASN A 315 -6.49 -17.08 -1.86
N VAL A 316 -7.04 -16.24 -2.76
CA VAL A 316 -7.98 -15.17 -2.36
C VAL A 316 -9.42 -15.68 -2.30
N ASP A 317 -10.29 -15.05 -1.51
CA ASP A 317 -11.72 -15.36 -1.55
C ASP A 317 -12.34 -14.88 -2.87
N LYS A 318 -12.15 -13.60 -3.20
CA LYS A 318 -12.61 -13.01 -4.47
C LYS A 318 -11.42 -12.47 -5.26
N GLY A 319 -11.44 -12.59 -6.58
CA GLY A 319 -10.40 -12.00 -7.42
C GLY A 319 -10.50 -10.47 -7.48
N MET A 320 -11.42 -9.94 -8.30
CA MET A 320 -11.57 -8.51 -8.55
C MET A 320 -13.02 -8.05 -8.60
N THR A 321 -13.34 -6.92 -7.97
CA THR A 321 -14.63 -6.21 -8.08
C THR A 321 -14.43 -4.88 -8.79
N ILE A 322 -15.27 -4.62 -9.78
CA ILE A 322 -15.32 -3.36 -10.51
C ILE A 322 -16.77 -2.86 -10.41
N SER A 323 -17.01 -1.97 -9.46
CA SER A 323 -18.33 -1.35 -9.30
C SER A 323 -18.52 -0.21 -10.31
N GLU A 324 -17.46 0.58 -10.50
CA GLU A 324 -17.39 1.68 -11.46
C GLU A 324 -15.92 1.99 -11.76
N GLY A 325 -15.58 2.22 -13.03
CA GLY A 325 -14.22 2.55 -13.45
C GLY A 325 -13.76 1.75 -14.67
N ALA A 326 -12.45 1.72 -14.87
CA ALA A 326 -11.82 1.01 -15.97
C ALA A 326 -10.65 0.16 -15.46
N VAL A 327 -10.69 -1.14 -15.72
CA VAL A 327 -9.61 -2.07 -15.39
C VAL A 327 -9.10 -2.75 -16.66
N ARG A 328 -7.78 -2.77 -16.83
CA ARG A 328 -7.09 -3.50 -17.90
C ARG A 328 -6.10 -4.47 -17.28
N VAL A 329 -6.16 -5.73 -17.67
CA VAL A 329 -5.25 -6.77 -17.19
C VAL A 329 -4.58 -7.45 -18.37
N PHE A 330 -3.25 -7.52 -18.35
CA PHE A 330 -2.41 -8.11 -19.39
C PHE A 330 -1.58 -9.26 -18.82
N GLY A 331 -1.97 -10.50 -19.12
CA GLY A 331 -1.36 -11.71 -18.59
C GLY A 331 -1.72 -11.97 -17.13
N GLY A 332 -0.91 -12.80 -16.48
CA GLY A 332 -1.03 -13.09 -15.05
C GLY A 332 -2.05 -14.16 -14.71
N SER A 333 -2.23 -14.38 -13.41
CA SER A 333 -3.11 -15.41 -12.87
C SER A 333 -3.97 -14.90 -11.72
N VAL A 334 -5.19 -15.43 -11.63
CA VAL A 334 -6.12 -15.19 -10.53
C VAL A 334 -6.62 -16.53 -10.01
N GLU A 335 -6.11 -16.97 -8.87
CA GLU A 335 -6.65 -18.11 -8.13
C GLU A 335 -7.61 -17.63 -7.03
N PHE A 336 -8.83 -18.14 -7.03
CA PHE A 336 -9.84 -17.78 -6.03
C PHE A 336 -10.65 -18.99 -5.57
N LYS A 337 -11.25 -18.91 -4.38
CA LYS A 337 -12.12 -19.98 -3.84
C LYS A 337 -13.55 -19.54 -3.51
N GLY A 338 -13.78 -18.24 -3.40
CA GLY A 338 -15.06 -17.66 -3.04
C GLY A 338 -15.97 -17.43 -4.23
N LYS A 339 -16.76 -16.36 -4.13
CA LYS A 339 -17.92 -16.13 -5.01
C LYS A 339 -17.57 -15.84 -6.47
N TYR A 340 -16.47 -15.13 -6.73
CA TYR A 340 -16.11 -14.78 -8.10
C TYR A 340 -14.63 -14.49 -8.33
N GLY A 341 -14.18 -14.77 -9.56
CA GLY A 341 -12.89 -14.33 -10.07
C GLY A 341 -12.93 -12.85 -10.45
N VAL A 342 -13.89 -12.45 -11.28
CA VAL A 342 -14.09 -11.05 -11.68
C VAL A 342 -15.57 -10.69 -11.62
N SER A 343 -15.92 -9.58 -10.98
CA SER A 343 -17.28 -9.06 -10.92
C SER A 343 -17.34 -7.62 -11.43
N LEU A 344 -18.09 -7.38 -12.51
CA LEU A 344 -18.34 -6.05 -13.08
C LEU A 344 -19.81 -5.65 -12.85
N THR A 345 -20.02 -4.49 -12.23
CA THR A 345 -21.36 -3.88 -12.11
C THR A 345 -21.58 -2.79 -13.15
N ARG A 346 -20.63 -1.86 -13.29
CA ARG A 346 -20.60 -0.79 -14.30
C ARG A 346 -19.16 -0.51 -14.71
N GLY A 347 -18.98 0.15 -15.85
CA GLY A 347 -17.66 0.55 -16.34
C GLY A 347 -17.09 -0.39 -17.40
N ILE A 348 -15.77 -0.53 -17.42
CA ILE A 348 -15.03 -1.26 -18.47
C ILE A 348 -14.04 -2.24 -17.84
N ALA A 349 -14.08 -3.50 -18.27
CA ALA A 349 -13.02 -4.47 -17.98
C ALA A 349 -12.40 -4.99 -19.28
N THR A 350 -11.08 -4.92 -19.40
CA THR A 350 -10.32 -5.54 -20.49
C THR A 350 -9.38 -6.58 -19.91
N LEU A 351 -9.51 -7.84 -20.33
CA LEU A 351 -8.69 -8.95 -19.85
C LEU A 351 -8.00 -9.59 -21.05
N LYS A 352 -6.66 -9.61 -21.08
CA LYS A 352 -5.90 -10.23 -22.17
C LYS A 352 -4.95 -11.28 -21.62
N GLY A 353 -5.10 -12.54 -22.05
CA GLY A 353 -4.18 -13.62 -21.67
C GLY A 353 -4.19 -13.97 -20.17
N VAL A 354 -5.29 -13.68 -19.46
CA VAL A 354 -5.40 -13.93 -18.01
C VAL A 354 -5.77 -15.39 -17.76
N LYS A 355 -5.06 -16.05 -16.84
CA LYS A 355 -5.39 -17.39 -16.34
C LYS A 355 -6.16 -17.30 -15.03
N MET A 356 -7.37 -17.83 -14.98
CA MET A 356 -8.16 -17.93 -13.76
C MET A 356 -8.26 -19.39 -13.32
N THR A 357 -8.14 -19.64 -12.01
CA THR A 357 -8.22 -20.97 -11.42
C THR A 357 -9.17 -20.95 -10.24
N TYR A 358 -10.13 -21.87 -10.21
CA TYR A 358 -11.05 -22.02 -9.08
C TYR A 358 -10.61 -23.15 -8.16
N LYS A 359 -10.52 -22.86 -6.86
CA LYS A 359 -10.12 -23.82 -5.81
C LYS A 359 -11.19 -24.07 -4.75
N GLY A 360 -12.34 -23.41 -4.85
CA GLY A 360 -13.44 -23.59 -3.90
C GLY A 360 -14.35 -24.77 -4.26
N SER A 361 -15.41 -24.93 -3.47
CA SER A 361 -16.40 -26.01 -3.62
C SER A 361 -17.81 -25.52 -3.93
N SER A 362 -18.01 -24.21 -4.13
CA SER A 362 -19.32 -23.63 -4.41
C SER A 362 -19.72 -23.85 -5.86
N SER A 363 -20.90 -24.43 -6.06
CA SER A 363 -21.53 -24.59 -7.37
C SER A 363 -22.08 -23.26 -7.94
N THR A 364 -22.12 -22.20 -7.12
CA THR A 364 -22.65 -20.88 -7.50
C THR A 364 -21.56 -19.85 -7.73
N ALA A 365 -20.29 -20.22 -7.55
CA ALA A 365 -19.17 -19.35 -7.85
C ALA A 365 -19.05 -19.11 -9.36
N ASP A 366 -18.75 -17.89 -9.77
CA ASP A 366 -18.60 -17.50 -11.18
C ASP A 366 -17.14 -17.09 -11.47
N PHE A 367 -16.51 -17.58 -12.53
CA PHE A 367 -15.21 -17.03 -12.95
C PHE A 367 -15.34 -15.56 -13.34
N MET A 368 -16.43 -15.21 -14.01
CA MET A 368 -16.74 -13.83 -14.34
C MET A 368 -18.25 -13.56 -14.22
N THR A 369 -18.61 -12.54 -13.46
CA THR A 369 -19.97 -12.00 -13.37
C THR A 369 -20.01 -10.60 -13.99
N VAL A 370 -20.94 -10.35 -14.90
CA VAL A 370 -21.18 -9.05 -15.52
C VAL A 370 -22.64 -8.69 -15.31
N ARG A 371 -22.91 -7.57 -14.63
CA ARG A 371 -24.26 -7.05 -14.40
C ARG A 371 -24.56 -5.81 -15.26
N GLY A 372 -23.53 -5.26 -15.89
CA GLY A 372 -23.61 -4.04 -16.69
C GLY A 372 -22.22 -3.62 -17.17
N GLY A 373 -22.16 -2.55 -17.98
CA GLY A 373 -20.91 -2.07 -18.56
C GLY A 373 -20.41 -2.90 -19.74
N LYS A 374 -19.10 -2.80 -20.02
CA LYS A 374 -18.45 -3.45 -21.17
C LYS A 374 -17.29 -4.33 -20.73
N VAL A 375 -17.28 -5.58 -21.20
CA VAL A 375 -16.14 -6.49 -21.04
C VAL A 375 -15.58 -6.86 -22.41
N MET A 376 -14.26 -6.78 -22.53
CA MET A 376 -13.52 -7.39 -23.62
C MET A 376 -12.50 -8.36 -23.03
N ALA A 377 -12.68 -9.66 -23.26
CA ALA A 377 -11.78 -10.69 -22.80
C ALA A 377 -11.18 -11.43 -24.00
N GLU A 378 -9.85 -11.44 -24.09
CA GLU A 378 -9.10 -12.04 -25.20
C GLU A 378 -8.13 -13.09 -24.66
N SER A 379 -8.19 -14.30 -25.21
CA SER A 379 -7.31 -15.43 -24.85
C SER A 379 -7.28 -15.73 -23.35
N ILE A 380 -8.42 -15.56 -22.67
CA ILE A 380 -8.54 -15.93 -21.25
C ILE A 380 -8.59 -17.45 -21.09
N GLN A 381 -7.96 -17.94 -20.04
CA GLN A 381 -7.97 -19.36 -19.65
C GLN A 381 -8.70 -19.49 -18.33
N ILE A 382 -9.77 -20.26 -18.28
CA ILE A 382 -10.58 -20.51 -17.10
C ILE A 382 -10.43 -21.98 -16.76
N ASN A 383 -9.86 -22.28 -15.60
CA ASN A 383 -9.60 -23.63 -15.11
C ASN A 383 -10.45 -23.90 -13.88
N GLY A 384 -11.61 -24.52 -14.11
CA GLY A 384 -12.50 -25.00 -13.07
C GLY A 384 -12.05 -26.31 -12.45
N ASN A 385 -12.87 -26.77 -11.52
CA ASN A 385 -12.71 -28.05 -10.81
C ASN A 385 -14.00 -28.89 -10.85
N GLY A 386 -14.99 -28.49 -11.65
CA GLY A 386 -16.32 -29.11 -11.76
C GLY A 386 -17.43 -28.39 -10.99
N TYR A 387 -17.09 -27.43 -10.11
CA TYR A 387 -18.07 -26.66 -9.32
C TYR A 387 -18.33 -25.26 -9.86
N GLY A 388 -17.27 -24.47 -10.07
CA GLY A 388 -17.39 -23.07 -10.52
C GLY A 388 -17.99 -22.94 -11.92
N GLN A 389 -18.88 -21.98 -12.10
CA GLN A 389 -19.50 -21.58 -13.37
C GLN A 389 -18.57 -20.65 -14.13
N GLY A 390 -18.57 -20.71 -15.46
CA GLY A 390 -17.74 -19.87 -16.33
C GLY A 390 -18.13 -18.40 -16.27
N VAL A 391 -18.88 -17.93 -17.26
CA VAL A 391 -19.20 -16.50 -17.43
C VAL A 391 -20.70 -16.27 -17.28
N LYS A 392 -21.09 -15.47 -16.29
CA LYS A 392 -22.48 -15.06 -16.07
C LYS A 392 -22.67 -13.61 -16.48
N VAL A 393 -23.55 -13.37 -17.45
CA VAL A 393 -23.88 -12.04 -17.96
C VAL A 393 -25.36 -11.77 -17.74
N ASN A 394 -25.67 -10.84 -16.84
CA ASN A 394 -27.02 -10.38 -16.51
C ASN A 394 -27.11 -8.87 -16.70
N GLY A 395 -27.00 -8.41 -17.95
CA GLY A 395 -26.82 -7.01 -18.34
C GLY A 395 -25.43 -6.68 -18.93
N GLY A 396 -25.38 -5.69 -19.81
CA GLY A 396 -24.15 -5.17 -20.42
C GLY A 396 -23.75 -5.80 -21.77
N TYR A 397 -22.54 -5.48 -22.22
CA TYR A 397 -21.96 -5.94 -23.49
C TYR A 397 -20.64 -6.67 -23.26
N VAL A 398 -20.58 -7.95 -23.65
CA VAL A 398 -19.41 -8.81 -23.44
C VAL A 398 -18.87 -9.34 -24.77
N VAL A 399 -17.57 -9.19 -25.00
CA VAL A 399 -16.87 -9.82 -26.12
C VAL A 399 -15.83 -10.79 -25.57
N LEU A 400 -15.98 -12.07 -25.92
CA LEU A 400 -15.03 -13.13 -25.60
C LEU A 400 -14.35 -13.58 -26.90
N ILE A 401 -13.03 -13.37 -27.00
CA ILE A 401 -12.22 -13.77 -28.15
C ILE A 401 -11.26 -14.86 -27.70
N ARG A 402 -11.34 -16.02 -28.34
CA ARG A 402 -10.53 -17.20 -28.03
C ARG A 402 -10.53 -17.59 -26.54
N PRO A 403 -11.67 -17.56 -25.82
CA PRO A 403 -11.68 -18.03 -24.44
C PRO A 403 -11.51 -19.56 -24.40
N SER A 404 -10.78 -20.05 -23.40
CA SER A 404 -10.68 -21.47 -23.08
C SER A 404 -11.26 -21.70 -21.69
N LEU A 405 -12.42 -22.34 -21.62
CA LEU A 405 -13.05 -22.75 -20.36
C LEU A 405 -12.88 -24.26 -20.21
N ASN A 406 -12.24 -24.69 -19.13
CA ASN A 406 -11.95 -26.08 -18.83
C ASN A 406 -12.56 -26.49 -17.49
N LYS A 407 -13.30 -27.60 -17.46
CA LYS A 407 -13.87 -28.22 -16.25
C LYS A 407 -14.72 -27.24 -15.43
N VAL A 408 -15.47 -26.39 -16.11
CA VAL A 408 -16.47 -25.51 -15.47
C VAL A 408 -17.78 -26.27 -15.27
N ARG A 409 -18.58 -25.94 -14.25
CA ARG A 409 -19.90 -26.56 -14.08
C ARG A 409 -20.84 -26.16 -15.21
N THR A 410 -20.89 -24.87 -15.52
CA THR A 410 -21.62 -24.34 -16.67
C THR A 410 -20.71 -23.39 -17.43
N GLY A 411 -20.89 -23.25 -18.74
CA GLY A 411 -20.07 -22.35 -19.55
C GLY A 411 -20.49 -20.89 -19.43
N VAL A 412 -21.30 -20.39 -20.38
CA VAL A 412 -21.74 -18.98 -20.44
C VAL A 412 -23.25 -18.87 -20.26
N THR A 413 -23.70 -18.03 -19.32
CA THR A 413 -25.12 -17.73 -19.07
C THR A 413 -25.41 -16.29 -19.46
N ILE A 414 -26.48 -16.08 -20.24
CA ILE A 414 -26.83 -14.78 -20.80
C ILE A 414 -28.28 -14.43 -20.45
N GLN A 415 -28.45 -13.28 -19.80
CA GLN A 415 -29.73 -12.69 -19.44
C GLN A 415 -29.67 -11.17 -19.64
N ASN A 416 -30.66 -10.61 -20.33
CA ASN A 416 -30.81 -9.19 -20.66
C ASN A 416 -29.52 -8.51 -21.16
N ALA A 417 -28.72 -9.22 -21.98
CA ALA A 417 -27.38 -8.78 -22.36
C ALA A 417 -27.05 -9.10 -23.82
N GLU A 418 -25.99 -8.46 -24.33
CA GLU A 418 -25.37 -8.80 -25.61
C GLU A 418 -24.00 -9.44 -25.39
N VAL A 419 -23.81 -10.65 -25.92
CA VAL A 419 -22.55 -11.38 -25.84
C VAL A 419 -22.09 -11.80 -27.23
N THR A 420 -20.84 -11.48 -27.56
CA THR A 420 -20.16 -11.98 -28.76
C THR A 420 -19.05 -12.93 -28.35
N MET A 421 -19.05 -14.14 -28.90
CA MET A 421 -18.02 -15.15 -28.68
C MET A 421 -17.37 -15.53 -30.01
N ILE A 422 -16.04 -15.49 -30.05
CA ILE A 422 -15.25 -15.76 -31.26
C ILE A 422 -14.21 -16.82 -30.93
N SER A 423 -14.18 -17.94 -31.66
CA SER A 423 -13.14 -18.97 -31.51
C SER A 423 -13.01 -19.56 -30.10
N SER A 424 -14.14 -19.75 -29.44
CA SER A 424 -14.23 -20.30 -28.08
C SER A 424 -14.01 -21.81 -28.04
N SER A 425 -13.54 -22.28 -26.88
CA SER A 425 -13.50 -23.69 -26.47
C SER A 425 -14.07 -23.80 -25.06
N ILE A 426 -15.14 -24.57 -24.89
CA ILE A 426 -15.80 -24.75 -23.59
C ILE A 426 -15.92 -26.23 -23.27
N ASN A 427 -15.29 -26.65 -22.18
CA ASN A 427 -15.45 -27.97 -21.58
C ASN A 427 -16.13 -27.81 -20.22
N PHE A 428 -17.30 -28.42 -20.06
CA PHE A 428 -18.15 -28.27 -18.89
C PHE A 428 -18.64 -29.63 -18.36
N THR A 429 -19.00 -29.68 -17.08
CA THR A 429 -19.45 -30.90 -16.38
C THR A 429 -20.94 -30.91 -16.04
N GLY A 430 -21.59 -29.75 -16.06
CA GLY A 430 -23.02 -29.60 -15.73
C GLY A 430 -23.91 -29.48 -16.97
N GLY A 431 -25.01 -28.74 -16.84
CA GLY A 431 -26.12 -28.82 -17.79
C GLY A 431 -25.88 -28.18 -19.17
N TYR A 432 -25.00 -27.18 -19.30
CA TYR A 432 -24.85 -26.43 -20.55
C TYR A 432 -23.49 -25.75 -20.72
N GLY A 433 -23.09 -25.60 -21.99
CA GLY A 433 -21.95 -24.78 -22.41
C GLY A 433 -22.33 -23.33 -22.67
N VAL A 434 -23.49 -23.07 -23.27
CA VAL A 434 -24.06 -21.72 -23.43
C VAL A 434 -25.57 -21.79 -23.19
N ASN A 435 -26.10 -20.87 -22.37
CA ASN A 435 -27.52 -20.74 -22.08
C ASN A 435 -27.95 -19.27 -22.25
N LEU A 436 -28.97 -19.05 -23.07
CA LEU A 436 -29.58 -17.75 -23.35
C LEU A 436 -31.04 -17.79 -22.91
N HIS A 437 -31.43 -16.89 -21.98
CA HIS A 437 -32.82 -16.72 -21.56
C HIS A 437 -33.48 -15.51 -22.27
N VAL A 438 -32.86 -14.33 -22.15
CA VAL A 438 -33.31 -13.08 -22.80
C VAL A 438 -32.06 -12.32 -23.23
N GLY A 439 -32.01 -11.79 -24.44
CA GLY A 439 -30.86 -11.02 -24.95
C GLY A 439 -30.37 -11.47 -26.33
N LYS A 440 -29.13 -11.13 -26.64
CA LYS A 440 -28.50 -11.40 -27.94
C LYS A 440 -27.17 -12.12 -27.77
N ALA A 441 -27.00 -13.24 -28.46
CA ALA A 441 -25.75 -13.99 -28.50
C ALA A 441 -25.26 -14.12 -29.95
N ILE A 442 -24.00 -13.77 -30.21
CA ILE A 442 -23.34 -13.93 -31.51
C ILE A 442 -22.16 -14.90 -31.33
N LEU A 443 -22.21 -16.06 -32.01
CA LEU A 443 -21.15 -17.07 -31.95
C LEU A 443 -20.44 -17.15 -33.31
N LYS A 444 -19.12 -16.95 -33.36
CA LYS A 444 -18.31 -17.01 -34.59
C LYS A 444 -17.19 -18.04 -34.45
N SER A 445 -17.18 -19.05 -35.34
CA SER A 445 -16.23 -20.17 -35.43
C SER A 445 -15.74 -20.74 -34.07
N SER A 446 -16.60 -21.36 -33.24
CA SER A 446 -16.16 -22.10 -32.05
C SER A 446 -15.69 -23.52 -32.41
N ARG A 447 -14.63 -24.03 -31.76
CA ARG A 447 -14.20 -25.44 -31.84
C ARG A 447 -14.60 -26.10 -30.53
N ASP A 448 -15.86 -26.51 -30.46
CA ASP A 448 -16.43 -27.05 -29.24
C ASP A 448 -16.46 -28.58 -29.29
N LYS A 449 -15.73 -29.25 -28.39
CA LYS A 449 -15.67 -30.72 -28.38
C LYS A 449 -16.87 -31.39 -27.72
N HIS A 450 -17.71 -30.67 -26.96
CA HIS A 450 -18.95 -31.19 -26.34
C HIS A 450 -19.98 -30.08 -26.04
N THR A 451 -20.41 -29.27 -27.03
CA THR A 451 -21.44 -28.24 -26.76
C THR A 451 -22.85 -28.83 -26.80
N ARG A 452 -23.54 -28.85 -25.65
CA ARG A 452 -25.00 -28.74 -25.59
C ARG A 452 -25.37 -27.26 -25.47
N VAL A 453 -26.00 -26.71 -26.52
CA VAL A 453 -26.64 -25.40 -26.48
C VAL A 453 -28.10 -25.63 -26.12
N THR A 454 -28.52 -25.16 -24.94
CA THR A 454 -29.93 -25.19 -24.54
C THR A 454 -30.47 -23.77 -24.63
N ILE A 455 -31.37 -23.52 -25.59
CA ILE A 455 -32.05 -22.22 -25.77
C ILE A 455 -33.43 -22.37 -25.14
N VAL A 456 -33.70 -21.65 -24.04
CA VAL A 456 -35.01 -21.66 -23.37
C VAL A 456 -35.60 -20.26 -23.49
N GLN A 457 -36.65 -20.15 -24.31
CA GLN A 457 -37.55 -19.00 -24.49
C GLN A 457 -37.05 -17.85 -25.40
N ILE A 458 -37.90 -17.48 -26.37
CA ILE A 458 -37.66 -16.44 -27.39
C ILE A 458 -38.78 -15.41 -27.30
N SER A 459 -38.43 -14.12 -27.23
CA SER A 459 -39.25 -13.03 -27.76
C SER A 459 -38.41 -12.29 -28.80
N LEU A 460 -38.97 -12.14 -30.01
CA LEU A 460 -38.28 -12.02 -31.30
C LEU A 460 -37.18 -10.93 -31.42
N LYS A 461 -35.94 -11.36 -31.67
CA LYS A 461 -35.08 -11.03 -32.84
C LYS A 461 -33.80 -11.89 -32.75
N LEU A 462 -33.89 -13.14 -33.17
CA LEU A 462 -32.76 -14.09 -33.14
C LEU A 462 -31.91 -13.93 -34.41
N VAL A 463 -30.63 -13.55 -34.28
CA VAL A 463 -29.61 -13.73 -35.33
C VAL A 463 -28.52 -14.63 -34.76
N VAL A 464 -28.77 -15.94 -34.75
CA VAL A 464 -27.74 -16.95 -34.48
C VAL A 464 -27.12 -17.33 -35.83
N LYS A 465 -25.97 -16.73 -36.17
CA LYS A 465 -25.22 -17.07 -37.39
C LYS A 465 -24.08 -18.01 -37.04
N VAL A 466 -24.36 -19.31 -37.01
CA VAL A 466 -23.32 -20.35 -36.87
C VAL A 466 -22.71 -20.60 -38.26
N GLN A 467 -21.44 -20.26 -38.45
CA GLN A 467 -20.64 -20.73 -39.58
C GLN A 467 -19.68 -21.81 -39.05
N SER A 468 -19.94 -23.08 -39.35
CA SER A 468 -19.07 -24.20 -38.98
C SER A 468 -18.51 -24.90 -40.24
N LEU A 469 -17.26 -25.35 -40.16
CA LEU A 469 -16.74 -26.45 -40.94
C LEU A 469 -16.55 -27.62 -39.96
N PHE A 470 -17.31 -28.69 -40.17
CA PHE A 470 -17.21 -30.03 -39.56
C PHE A 470 -17.18 -30.13 -38.02
N PHE A 471 -18.31 -30.41 -37.37
CA PHE A 471 -18.54 -31.30 -36.19
C PHE A 471 -20.05 -31.32 -35.83
N SER A 472 -20.54 -32.40 -35.20
CA SER A 472 -21.97 -32.62 -34.88
C SER A 472 -22.45 -31.74 -33.72
N PHE A 473 -23.54 -31.00 -33.93
CA PHE A 473 -24.25 -30.26 -32.88
C PHE A 473 -25.63 -30.89 -32.64
N GLU A 474 -25.98 -31.18 -31.39
CA GLU A 474 -27.38 -31.35 -31.00
C GLU A 474 -27.92 -30.01 -30.51
N VAL A 475 -28.77 -29.36 -31.31
CA VAL A 475 -29.55 -28.20 -30.91
C VAL A 475 -30.91 -28.71 -30.44
N PHE A 476 -31.17 -28.69 -29.13
CA PHE A 476 -32.49 -28.99 -28.59
C PHE A 476 -33.31 -27.71 -28.51
N PHE A 477 -34.34 -27.60 -29.35
CA PHE A 477 -35.42 -26.64 -29.13
C PHE A 477 -36.42 -27.28 -28.17
N VAL A 478 -36.49 -26.77 -26.94
CA VAL A 478 -37.57 -27.12 -26.03
C VAL A 478 -38.65 -26.06 -26.19
N TYR A 479 -39.70 -26.40 -26.94
CA TYR A 479 -40.95 -25.63 -26.94
C TYR A 479 -41.74 -26.04 -25.70
N VAL A 480 -41.91 -25.12 -24.75
CA VAL A 480 -42.96 -25.23 -23.73
C VAL A 480 -44.05 -24.28 -24.20
N PHE A 481 -45.20 -24.85 -24.58
CA PHE A 481 -46.39 -24.13 -25.06
C PHE A 481 -46.99 -23.25 -23.97
#